data_AF-A0A6J8DX66-F1
#
_entry.id   AF-A0A6J8DX66-F1
#
_cell.length_a   1.000
_cell.length_b   1.000
_cell.length_c   1.000
_cell.angle_alpha   90.00
_cell.angle_beta   90.00
_cell.angle_gamma   90.00
#
_symmetry.space_group_name_H-M   'P 1'
#
loop_
_entity.id
_entity.type
_entity.pdbx_description
1 polymer ?
#
loop_
_entity_poly.entity_id
_entity_poly.type
_entity_poly.pdbx_seq_one_letter_code
_entity_poly.pdbx_strand_id
1 'polypeptide(L)'
;MSFHQNGNPSGDHLALFSSLKILKPPKQRHTMSYRKFIDIKTTYFIQDVNTTKIVQNPEGSVENIVNLYNTVHISFIDMHAPSKSKNIIFRPNTEWYTDEFRVAKRDFRKAERRMRKSNFTVHRQKFRGTCLKASKILLKCKKDQNIHHRT
;
A
#
# COMPACT_ATOMS: atom_id res chain seq x y z
N MET A 1 -19.40 25.86 -30.32
CA MET A 1 -20.46 25.18 -29.53
C MET A 1 -21.44 24.59 -30.53
N SER A 2 -21.57 23.26 -30.61
CA SER A 2 -22.55 22.60 -31.47
C SER A 2 -23.63 21.99 -30.59
N PHE A 3 -24.87 22.46 -30.77
CA PHE A 3 -26.04 21.93 -30.05
C PHE A 3 -26.60 20.76 -30.85
N HIS A 4 -26.55 19.55 -30.30
CA HIS A 4 -27.26 18.39 -30.87
C HIS A 4 -28.75 18.51 -30.51
N GLN A 5 -29.60 18.82 -31.49
CA GLN A 5 -31.05 18.84 -31.34
C GLN A 5 -31.65 17.44 -31.57
N ASN A 6 -31.50 16.54 -30.61
CA ASN A 6 -32.20 15.24 -30.65
C ASN A 6 -33.02 15.06 -29.36
N GLY A 7 -34.25 15.56 -29.34
CA GLY A 7 -35.21 15.27 -28.28
C GLY A 7 -36.36 16.28 -28.22
N ASN A 8 -37.60 15.79 -28.30
CA ASN A 8 -38.81 16.58 -28.14
C ASN A 8 -38.94 17.04 -26.67
N PRO A 9 -38.99 18.35 -26.35
CA PRO A 9 -38.99 18.82 -24.97
C PRO A 9 -40.43 18.79 -24.43
N SER A 10 -40.80 17.76 -23.69
CA SER A 10 -42.05 17.75 -22.91
C SER A 10 -41.85 18.35 -21.51
N GLY A 11 -41.07 19.43 -21.39
CA GLY A 11 -40.83 20.17 -20.16
C GLY A 11 -40.40 21.62 -20.44
N ASP A 12 -40.75 22.51 -19.54
CA ASP A 12 -40.48 23.96 -19.50
C ASP A 12 -38.99 24.32 -19.25
N HIS A 13 -38.10 23.33 -19.28
CA HIS A 13 -36.65 23.49 -19.15
C HIS A 13 -35.90 23.04 -20.42
N LEU A 14 -34.97 23.87 -20.87
CA LEU A 14 -34.03 23.54 -21.95
C LEU A 14 -32.84 22.74 -21.40
N ALA A 15 -32.65 21.52 -21.88
CA ALA A 15 -31.47 20.72 -21.52
C ALA A 15 -30.23 21.26 -22.24
N LEU A 16 -29.28 21.84 -21.48
CA LEU A 16 -27.98 22.25 -21.99
C LEU A 16 -26.98 21.11 -21.86
N PHE A 17 -26.43 20.67 -22.98
CA PHE A 17 -25.35 19.69 -23.01
C PHE A 17 -24.03 20.39 -23.36
N SER A 18 -23.03 20.22 -22.50
CA SER A 18 -21.67 20.71 -22.76
C SER A 18 -20.66 19.59 -22.56
N SER A 19 -19.78 19.41 -23.52
CA SER A 19 -18.65 18.47 -23.43
C SER A 19 -17.42 19.19 -22.89
N LEU A 20 -16.99 18.82 -21.69
CA LEU A 20 -15.80 19.39 -21.04
C LEU A 20 -14.62 18.42 -21.17
N LYS A 21 -13.48 18.91 -21.65
CA LYS A 21 -12.21 18.15 -21.66
C LYS A 21 -11.50 18.32 -20.32
N ILE A 22 -11.95 17.59 -19.30
CA ILE A 22 -11.32 17.62 -17.98
C ILE A 22 -10.19 16.59 -17.95
N LEU A 23 -8.94 17.05 -17.83
CA LEU A 23 -7.79 16.17 -17.59
C LEU A 23 -7.68 15.88 -16.10
N LYS A 24 -7.49 14.60 -15.75
CA LYS A 24 -7.23 14.21 -14.36
C LYS A 24 -5.83 14.70 -13.96
N PRO A 25 -5.67 15.35 -12.79
CA PRO A 25 -4.34 15.76 -12.34
C PRO A 25 -3.42 14.53 -12.24
N PRO A 26 -2.13 14.66 -12.63
CA PRO A 26 -1.17 13.58 -12.50
C PRO A 26 -1.03 13.22 -11.03
N LYS A 27 -0.94 11.92 -10.74
CA LYS A 27 -0.70 11.47 -9.37
C LYS A 27 0.73 11.81 -8.98
N GLN A 28 0.90 12.35 -7.78
CA GLN A 28 2.20 12.60 -7.19
C GLN A 28 3.01 11.28 -7.13
N ARG A 29 4.31 11.37 -7.45
CA ARG A 29 5.25 10.24 -7.43
C ARG A 29 6.42 10.59 -6.53
N HIS A 30 6.93 9.61 -5.81
CA HIS A 30 8.17 9.73 -5.05
C HIS A 30 9.14 8.62 -5.42
N THR A 31 10.42 8.97 -5.45
CA THR A 31 11.52 8.03 -5.58
C THR A 31 11.85 7.47 -4.20
N MET A 32 11.77 6.15 -4.06
CA MET A 32 12.15 5.45 -2.83
C MET A 32 13.33 4.53 -3.12
N SER A 33 14.32 4.53 -2.24
CA SER A 33 15.41 3.54 -2.24
C SER A 33 14.96 2.26 -1.53
N TYR A 34 15.39 1.12 -2.04
CA TYR A 34 15.11 -0.18 -1.44
C TYR A 34 16.23 -1.17 -1.81
N ARG A 35 16.38 -2.22 -1.00
CA ARG A 35 17.28 -3.33 -1.27
C ARG A 35 16.49 -4.62 -1.41
N LYS A 36 16.90 -5.48 -2.34
CA LYS A 36 16.26 -6.78 -2.55
C LYS A 36 16.93 -7.86 -1.71
N PHE A 37 16.74 -7.81 -0.39
CA PHE A 37 17.31 -8.81 0.52
C PHE A 37 16.87 -10.24 0.22
N ILE A 38 15.67 -10.41 -0.34
CA ILE A 38 15.14 -11.72 -0.77
C ILE A 38 15.94 -12.32 -1.93
N ASP A 39 16.60 -11.48 -2.75
CA ASP A 39 17.37 -11.94 -3.91
C ASP A 39 18.81 -12.36 -3.51
N ILE A 40 19.21 -12.19 -2.24
CA ILE A 40 20.54 -12.60 -1.78
C ILE A 40 20.68 -14.11 -1.90
N LYS A 41 21.71 -14.53 -2.65
CA LYS A 41 22.10 -15.94 -2.73
C LYS A 41 22.92 -16.30 -1.51
N THR A 42 22.29 -17.00 -0.56
CA THR A 42 22.89 -17.37 0.73
C THR A 42 24.21 -18.14 0.58
N THR A 43 24.34 -18.99 -0.44
CA THR A 43 25.57 -19.75 -0.70
C THR A 43 26.76 -18.86 -1.01
N TYR A 44 26.59 -17.90 -1.94
CA TYR A 44 27.63 -16.93 -2.29
C TYR A 44 27.91 -16.00 -1.11
N PHE A 45 26.87 -15.55 -0.40
CA PHE A 45 27.02 -14.72 0.78
C PHE A 45 27.89 -15.38 1.86
N ILE A 46 27.61 -16.64 2.19
CA ILE A 46 28.40 -17.40 3.18
C ILE A 46 29.83 -17.60 2.69
N GLN A 47 30.01 -17.91 1.40
CA GLN A 47 31.33 -18.06 0.81
C GLN A 47 32.15 -16.78 0.93
N ASP A 48 31.58 -15.62 0.61
CA ASP A 48 32.29 -14.34 0.63
C ASP A 48 32.62 -13.91 2.06
N VAL A 49 31.72 -14.16 3.02
CA VAL A 49 31.99 -13.99 4.46
C VAL A 49 33.16 -14.86 4.90
N ASN A 50 33.17 -16.14 4.53
CA ASN A 50 34.23 -17.07 4.91
C ASN A 50 35.56 -16.77 4.21
N THR A 51 35.56 -16.22 3.01
CA THR A 51 36.79 -15.89 2.27
C THR A 51 37.43 -14.60 2.77
N THR A 52 36.64 -13.75 3.43
CA THR A 52 37.10 -12.44 3.90
C THR A 52 37.92 -12.55 5.18
N LYS A 53 39.24 -12.48 5.05
CA LYS A 53 40.21 -12.55 6.16
C LYS A 53 39.93 -11.58 7.30
N ILE A 54 39.41 -10.40 6.97
CA ILE A 54 39.06 -9.33 7.90
C ILE A 54 38.02 -9.77 8.95
N VAL A 55 37.13 -10.71 8.59
CA VAL A 55 36.12 -11.27 9.51
C VAL A 55 36.70 -12.41 10.35
N GLN A 56 37.68 -13.15 9.82
CA GLN A 56 38.22 -14.34 10.48
C GLN A 56 39.23 -14.04 11.58
N ASN A 57 40.04 -12.99 11.44
CA ASN A 57 41.01 -12.58 12.46
C ASN A 57 41.05 -11.05 12.59
N PRO A 58 40.05 -10.45 13.25
CA PRO A 58 40.02 -9.01 13.44
C PRO A 58 41.08 -8.60 14.47
N GLU A 59 42.00 -7.72 14.07
CA GLU A 59 43.07 -7.21 14.94
C GLU A 59 42.73 -5.80 15.45
N GLY A 60 43.09 -5.50 16.70
CA GLY A 60 42.96 -4.16 17.30
C GLY A 60 42.09 -4.09 18.55
N SER A 61 41.76 -2.86 18.98
CA SER A 61 40.88 -2.60 20.13
C SER A 61 39.43 -2.97 19.83
N VAL A 62 38.62 -3.08 20.89
CA VAL A 62 37.18 -3.36 20.76
C VAL A 62 36.48 -2.33 19.87
N GLU A 63 36.78 -1.03 20.00
CA GLU A 63 36.21 -0.01 19.10
C GLU A 63 36.55 -0.28 17.63
N ASN A 64 37.79 -0.69 17.33
CA ASN A 64 38.21 -0.95 15.96
C ASN A 64 37.46 -2.15 15.38
N ILE A 65 37.26 -3.21 16.16
CA ILE A 65 36.52 -4.40 15.75
C ILE A 65 35.05 -4.07 15.47
N VAL A 66 34.41 -3.23 16.31
CA VAL A 66 33.02 -2.78 16.10
C VAL A 66 32.89 -1.96 14.82
N ASN A 67 33.83 -1.03 14.58
CA ASN A 67 33.85 -0.24 13.36
C ASN A 67 34.07 -1.11 12.12
N LEU A 68 34.96 -2.09 12.22
CA LEU A 68 35.23 -3.07 11.17
C LEU A 68 33.99 -3.89 10.83
N TYR A 69 33.28 -4.39 11.83
CA TYR A 69 32.01 -5.10 11.62
C TYR A 69 31.00 -4.23 10.87
N ASN A 70 30.76 -2.99 11.33
CA ASN A 70 29.77 -2.10 10.74
C ASN A 70 30.09 -1.76 9.28
N THR A 71 31.36 -1.49 8.97
CA THR A 71 31.80 -1.17 7.61
C THR A 71 31.73 -2.38 6.68
N VAL A 72 32.25 -3.53 7.12
CA VAL A 72 32.25 -4.77 6.33
C VAL A 72 30.83 -5.25 6.08
N HIS A 73 29.95 -5.22 7.09
CA HIS A 73 28.54 -5.58 6.95
C HIS A 73 27.82 -4.75 5.88
N ILE A 74 28.04 -3.42 5.85
CA ILE A 74 27.48 -2.55 4.81
C ILE A 74 28.00 -2.95 3.43
N SER A 75 29.31 -3.20 3.31
CA SER A 75 29.91 -3.60 2.02
C SER A 75 29.35 -4.93 1.48
N PHE A 76 29.13 -5.93 2.34
CA PHE A 76 28.47 -7.18 1.95
C PHE A 76 27.03 -6.96 1.50
N ILE A 77 26.27 -6.15 2.23
CA ILE A 77 24.91 -5.79 1.82
C ILE A 77 24.93 -5.06 0.48
N ASP A 78 25.88 -4.15 0.25
CA ASP A 78 26.01 -3.45 -1.02
C ASP A 78 26.35 -4.38 -2.19
N MET A 79 27.21 -5.36 -1.95
CA MET A 79 27.60 -6.37 -2.94
C MET A 79 26.42 -7.29 -3.31
N HIS A 80 25.73 -7.85 -2.32
CA HIS A 80 24.71 -8.87 -2.56
C HIS A 80 23.28 -8.33 -2.73
N ALA A 81 23.00 -7.15 -2.16
CA ALA A 81 21.71 -6.48 -2.25
C ALA A 81 21.90 -4.97 -2.47
N PRO A 82 22.42 -4.57 -3.65
CA PRO A 82 22.67 -3.17 -3.96
C PRO A 82 21.40 -2.33 -3.84
N SER A 83 21.56 -1.08 -3.40
CA SER A 83 20.47 -0.12 -3.31
C SER A 83 19.90 0.16 -4.70
N LYS A 84 18.58 0.01 -4.83
CA LYS A 84 17.83 0.27 -6.05
C LYS A 84 16.83 1.38 -5.79
N SER A 85 16.55 2.20 -6.78
CA SER A 85 15.50 3.21 -6.72
C SER A 85 14.23 2.71 -7.43
N LYS A 86 13.06 3.10 -6.93
CA LYS A 86 11.78 2.87 -7.59
C LYS A 86 10.89 4.09 -7.47
N ASN A 87 10.27 4.47 -8.59
CA ASN A 87 9.22 5.46 -8.63
C ASN A 87 7.90 4.84 -8.17
N ILE A 88 7.36 5.33 -7.07
CA ILE A 88 6.10 4.85 -6.49
C ILE A 88 5.10 6.00 -6.53
N ILE A 89 3.85 5.66 -6.86
CA ILE A 89 2.73 6.59 -6.79
C ILE A 89 2.42 6.88 -5.33
N PHE A 90 2.47 8.15 -4.94
CA PHE A 90 2.03 8.61 -3.63
C PHE A 90 0.54 8.33 -3.46
N ARG A 91 0.20 7.68 -2.35
CA ARG A 91 -1.18 7.41 -1.94
C ARG A 91 -1.31 7.95 -0.53
N PRO A 92 -1.82 9.18 -0.35
CA PRO A 92 -1.98 9.72 0.99
C PRO A 92 -2.86 8.78 1.81
N ASN A 93 -2.52 8.64 3.10
CA ASN A 93 -3.41 7.98 4.03
C ASN A 93 -4.69 8.78 4.06
N THR A 94 -5.78 8.15 3.64
CA THR A 94 -7.09 8.78 3.67
C THR A 94 -7.62 8.70 5.09
N GLU A 95 -8.04 9.83 5.66
CA GLU A 95 -8.52 9.94 7.04
C GLU A 95 -9.66 8.98 7.37
N TRP A 96 -10.56 8.72 6.41
CA TRP A 96 -11.65 7.75 6.59
C TRP A 96 -11.18 6.28 6.66
N TYR A 97 -9.93 5.98 6.28
CA TYR A 97 -9.37 4.62 6.33
C TYR A 97 -8.66 4.37 7.66
N THR A 98 -9.44 4.40 8.73
CA THR A 98 -8.96 4.19 10.10
C THR A 98 -8.55 2.73 10.33
N ASP A 99 -7.78 2.50 11.40
CA ASP A 99 -7.43 1.14 11.82
C ASP A 99 -8.66 0.30 12.20
N GLU A 100 -9.68 0.92 12.79
CA GLU A 100 -10.97 0.28 13.09
C GLU A 100 -11.61 -0.24 11.80
N PHE A 101 -11.69 0.60 10.77
CA PHE A 101 -12.24 0.20 9.47
C PHE A 101 -11.38 -0.87 8.78
N ARG A 102 -10.04 -0.75 8.88
CA ARG A 102 -9.09 -1.73 8.35
C ARG A 102 -9.30 -3.12 8.96
N VAL A 103 -9.50 -3.21 10.28
CA VAL A 103 -9.80 -4.48 10.98
C VAL A 103 -11.15 -5.03 10.53
N ALA A 104 -12.20 -4.21 10.51
CA ALA A 104 -13.53 -4.64 10.07
C ALA A 104 -13.53 -5.15 8.62
N LYS A 105 -12.81 -4.48 7.72
CA LYS A 105 -12.65 -4.89 6.32
C LYS A 105 -11.89 -6.22 6.20
N ARG A 106 -10.89 -6.46 7.05
CA ARG A 106 -10.15 -7.74 7.11
C ARG A 106 -11.10 -8.88 7.49
N ASP A 107 -11.92 -8.70 8.52
CA ASP A 107 -12.86 -9.71 8.99
C ASP A 107 -13.96 -9.99 7.96
N PHE A 108 -14.48 -8.93 7.32
CA PHE A 108 -15.38 -9.03 6.18
C PHE A 108 -14.79 -9.92 5.07
N ARG A 109 -13.53 -9.70 4.65
CA ARG A 109 -12.87 -10.53 3.61
C ARG A 109 -12.61 -11.97 4.06
N LYS A 110 -12.31 -12.19 5.34
CA LYS A 110 -12.19 -13.56 5.90
C LYS A 110 -13.53 -14.29 5.85
N ALA A 111 -14.61 -13.65 6.26
CA ALA A 111 -15.95 -14.24 6.24
C ALA A 111 -16.46 -14.47 4.81
N GLU A 112 -16.19 -13.56 3.89
CA GLU A 112 -16.52 -13.68 2.47
C GLU A 112 -15.85 -14.91 1.83
N ARG A 113 -14.52 -15.07 2.03
CA ARG A 113 -13.79 -16.24 1.52
C ARG A 113 -14.33 -17.54 2.09
N ARG A 114 -14.68 -17.56 3.38
CA ARG A 114 -15.28 -18.74 4.01
C ARG A 114 -16.63 -19.06 3.39
N MET A 115 -17.52 -18.07 3.27
CA MET A 115 -18.83 -18.21 2.65
C MET A 115 -18.75 -18.67 1.19
N ARG A 116 -17.80 -18.18 0.39
CA ARG A 116 -17.61 -18.68 -0.99
C ARG A 116 -17.14 -20.13 -1.05
N LYS A 117 -16.33 -20.57 -0.09
CA LYS A 117 -15.80 -21.94 -0.04
C LYS A 117 -16.83 -22.95 0.47
N SER A 118 -17.75 -22.52 1.32
CA SER A 118 -18.69 -23.38 2.04
C SER A 118 -20.13 -23.13 1.61
N ASN A 119 -20.94 -24.18 1.46
CA ASN A 119 -22.36 -24.00 1.16
C ASN A 119 -23.26 -23.87 2.42
N PHE A 120 -22.67 -23.65 3.61
CA PHE A 120 -23.44 -23.59 4.86
C PHE A 120 -24.06 -22.21 5.13
N THR A 121 -25.33 -22.21 5.53
CA THR A 121 -26.10 -21.02 5.91
C THR A 121 -25.45 -20.19 7.01
N VAL A 122 -24.79 -20.84 7.98
CA VAL A 122 -24.08 -20.17 9.08
C VAL A 122 -22.96 -19.26 8.55
N HIS A 123 -22.24 -19.68 7.52
CA HIS A 123 -21.18 -18.86 6.93
C HIS A 123 -21.75 -17.67 6.16
N ARG A 124 -22.90 -17.83 5.51
CA ARG A 124 -23.64 -16.72 4.88
C ARG A 124 -24.14 -15.71 5.91
N GLN A 125 -24.71 -16.17 7.03
CA GLN A 125 -25.14 -15.30 8.13
C GLN A 125 -23.95 -14.54 8.74
N LYS A 126 -22.83 -15.24 9.00
CA LYS A 126 -21.60 -14.62 9.52
C LYS A 126 -21.07 -13.56 8.57
N PHE A 127 -21.02 -13.84 7.26
CA PHE A 127 -20.65 -12.85 6.25
C PHE A 127 -21.56 -11.62 6.30
N ARG A 128 -22.90 -11.81 6.30
CA ARG A 128 -23.86 -10.71 6.39
C ARG A 128 -23.63 -9.84 7.63
N GLY A 129 -23.37 -10.45 8.79
CA GLY A 129 -23.03 -9.72 10.02
C GLY A 129 -21.76 -8.87 9.86
N THR A 130 -20.70 -9.43 9.25
CA THR A 130 -19.47 -8.66 8.99
C THR A 130 -19.65 -7.54 7.97
N CYS A 131 -20.52 -7.70 6.97
CA CYS A 131 -20.87 -6.63 6.02
C CYS A 131 -21.51 -5.44 6.74
N LEU A 132 -22.49 -5.72 7.60
CA LEU A 132 -23.19 -4.69 8.37
C LEU A 132 -22.23 -3.94 9.29
N LYS A 133 -21.35 -4.67 10.00
CA LYS A 133 -20.32 -4.07 10.87
C LYS A 133 -19.38 -3.16 10.08
N ALA A 134 -18.84 -3.64 8.96
CA ALA A 134 -17.92 -2.85 8.13
C ALA A 134 -18.61 -1.61 7.53
N SER A 135 -19.88 -1.72 7.13
CA SER A 135 -20.66 -0.59 6.61
C SER A 135 -20.89 0.49 7.67
N LYS A 136 -21.29 0.09 8.90
CA LYS A 136 -21.48 1.02 10.02
C LYS A 136 -20.20 1.81 10.33
N ILE A 137 -19.06 1.11 10.41
CA ILE A 137 -17.76 1.74 10.67
C ILE A 137 -17.36 2.66 9.52
N LEU A 138 -17.55 2.25 8.27
CA LEU A 138 -17.27 3.11 7.10
C LEU A 138 -18.05 4.42 7.15
N LEU A 139 -19.34 4.35 7.47
CA LEU A 139 -20.20 5.54 7.57
C LEU A 139 -19.74 6.47 8.67
N LYS A 140 -19.37 5.92 9.84
CA LYS A 140 -18.77 6.68 10.95
C LYS A 140 -17.49 7.39 10.50
N CYS A 141 -16.52 6.65 9.97
CA CYS A 141 -15.23 7.24 9.57
C CYS A 141 -15.36 8.30 8.46
N LYS A 142 -16.30 8.13 7.53
CA LYS A 142 -16.58 9.15 6.50
C LYS A 142 -17.25 10.39 7.07
N LYS A 143 -18.14 10.22 8.07
CA LYS A 143 -18.77 11.35 8.77
C LYS A 143 -17.71 12.16 9.53
N ASP A 144 -16.84 11.48 10.26
CA ASP A 144 -15.75 12.10 11.02
C ASP A 144 -14.82 12.89 10.09
N GLN A 145 -14.42 12.30 8.95
CA GLN A 145 -13.65 13.00 7.92
C GLN A 145 -14.36 14.28 7.45
N ASN A 146 -15.63 14.21 7.08
CA ASN A 146 -16.37 15.36 6.55
C ASN A 146 -16.52 16.52 7.56
N ILE A 147 -16.40 16.26 8.86
CA ILE A 147 -16.36 17.30 9.89
C ILE A 147 -15.03 18.06 9.83
N HIS A 148 -13.90 17.36 9.69
CA HIS A 148 -12.57 17.97 9.62
C HIS A 148 -12.32 18.81 8.36
N HIS A 149 -12.97 18.51 7.23
CA HIS A 149 -12.82 19.32 5.99
C HIS A 149 -13.74 20.55 5.93
N ARG A 150 -14.61 20.77 6.94
CA ARG A 150 -15.56 21.89 7.00
C ARG A 150 -15.16 23.00 7.97
N THR A 151 -14.18 22.74 8.84
CA THR A 151 -13.60 23.69 9.82
C THR A 151 -12.30 24.25 9.28
#